data_AF-A0AAU4SRK6-F1
#
_entry.id   AF-A0AAU4SRK6-F1
#
_cell.length_a   1.000
_cell.length_b   1.000
_cell.length_c   1.000
_cell.angle_alpha   90.00
_cell.angle_beta   90.00
_cell.angle_gamma   90.00
#
_symmetry.space_group_name_H-M   'P 1'
#
loop_
_entity.id
_entity.type
_entity.pdbx_description
1 polymer ?
#
loop_
_entity_poly.entity_id
_entity_poly.type
_entity_poly.pdbx_seq_one_letter_code
_entity_poly.pdbx_strand_id
1 'polypeptide(L)'
;MTRPAMRMCARCHRTTSEPVLVHEVHAATGPGFNVYACPDCADHYPPMTDPLELPGTPRRRSRITLRVYKVNAEGAVTEDRGEVEVLAGARTGPVPRTSAYPPCGCPHCRTQ
;
A
#
# COMPACT_ATOMS: atom_id res chain seq x y z
N MET A 1 -3.62 -43.20 2.55
CA MET A 1 -3.19 -42.35 3.67
C MET A 1 -2.53 -41.11 3.10
N THR A 2 -3.18 -39.95 3.20
CA THR A 2 -2.61 -38.67 2.74
C THR A 2 -1.53 -38.28 3.74
N ARG A 3 -0.28 -38.14 3.30
CA ARG A 3 0.84 -37.72 4.17
C ARG A 3 0.50 -36.33 4.74
N PRO A 4 0.62 -36.08 6.06
CA PRO A 4 0.36 -34.77 6.62
C PRO A 4 1.19 -33.72 5.89
N ALA A 5 0.61 -32.56 5.61
CA ALA A 5 1.33 -31.46 4.98
C ALA A 5 2.39 -30.95 5.97
N MET A 6 3.59 -31.53 5.93
CA MET A 6 4.69 -31.08 6.77
C MET A 6 5.08 -29.66 6.35
N ARG A 7 5.15 -28.74 7.31
CA ARG A 7 5.62 -27.36 7.08
C ARG A 7 6.63 -26.99 8.14
N MET A 8 7.56 -26.12 7.78
CA MET A 8 8.41 -25.46 8.76
C MET A 8 7.62 -24.34 9.43
N CYS A 9 7.65 -24.28 10.77
CA CYS A 9 7.06 -23.18 11.53
C CYS A 9 7.82 -21.87 11.26
N ALA A 10 7.13 -20.81 10.85
CA ALA A 10 7.75 -19.51 10.57
C ALA A 10 8.32 -18.79 11.81
N ARG A 11 7.98 -19.23 13.03
CA ARG A 11 8.49 -18.63 14.29
C ARG A 11 9.68 -19.39 14.87
N CYS A 12 9.53 -20.69 15.12
CA CYS A 12 10.56 -21.49 15.78
C CYS A 12 11.40 -22.34 14.83
N HIS A 13 11.08 -22.32 13.53
CA HIS A 13 11.80 -22.98 12.44
C HIS A 13 11.86 -24.52 12.55
N ARG A 14 11.07 -25.12 13.45
CA ARG A 14 10.91 -26.57 13.54
C ARG A 14 9.86 -27.06 12.53
N THR A 15 10.10 -28.21 11.92
CA THR A 15 9.11 -28.88 11.06
C THR A 15 7.97 -29.42 11.93
N THR A 16 6.73 -29.12 11.53
CA THR A 16 5.50 -29.61 12.16
C THR A 16 4.69 -30.44 11.17
N SER A 17 4.06 -31.52 11.67
CA SER A 17 3.04 -32.29 10.95
C SER A 17 1.64 -31.67 11.07
N GLU A 18 1.48 -30.69 11.96
CA GLU A 18 0.24 -29.97 12.24
C GLU A 18 0.45 -28.47 12.01
N PRO A 19 0.51 -28.03 10.75
CA PRO A 19 0.69 -26.61 10.45
C PRO A 19 -0.61 -25.83 10.65
N VAL A 20 -0.54 -24.74 11.41
CA VAL A 20 -1.62 -23.75 11.56
C VAL A 20 -1.34 -22.59 10.62
N LEU A 21 -2.31 -22.21 9.78
CA LEU A 21 -2.22 -21.02 8.94
C LEU A 21 -2.32 -19.77 9.83
N VAL A 22 -1.30 -18.91 9.79
CA VAL A 22 -1.24 -17.70 10.64
C VAL A 22 -1.26 -16.40 9.84
N HIS A 23 -0.93 -16.45 8.55
CA HIS A 23 -1.02 -15.29 7.67
C HIS A 23 -1.09 -15.71 6.20
N GLU A 24 -1.88 -15.00 5.41
CA GLU A 24 -1.82 -15.05 3.95
C GLU A 24 -1.13 -13.79 3.42
N VAL A 25 -0.09 -13.96 2.61
CA VAL A 25 0.63 -12.85 1.97
C VAL A 25 0.05 -12.65 0.59
N HIS A 26 -0.62 -11.53 0.38
CA HIS A 26 -1.10 -11.10 -0.93
C HIS A 26 -0.01 -10.28 -1.64
N ALA A 27 0.23 -10.56 -2.92
CA ALA A 27 1.21 -9.83 -3.73
C ALA A 27 0.49 -9.02 -4.81
N ALA A 28 0.97 -7.79 -5.06
CA ALA A 28 0.48 -6.97 -6.18
C ALA A 28 0.96 -7.52 -7.53
N THR A 29 2.08 -8.26 -7.54
CA THR A 29 2.68 -8.90 -8.71
C THR A 29 3.20 -10.28 -8.32
N GLY A 30 2.73 -11.33 -9.01
CA GLY A 30 3.07 -12.73 -8.71
C GLY A 30 2.11 -13.41 -7.74
N PRO A 31 2.29 -14.72 -7.46
CA PRO A 31 1.42 -15.44 -6.54
C PRO A 31 1.67 -15.01 -5.09
N GLY A 32 0.58 -14.88 -4.34
CA GLY A 32 0.66 -14.83 -2.88
C GLY A 32 1.14 -16.16 -2.29
N PHE A 33 1.43 -16.16 -0.99
CA PHE A 33 1.82 -17.38 -0.28
C PHE A 33 1.31 -17.42 1.15
N ASN A 34 1.15 -18.64 1.67
CA ASN A 34 0.62 -18.89 3.00
C ASN A 34 1.76 -19.10 4.01
N VAL A 35 1.65 -18.46 5.17
CA VAL A 35 2.58 -18.56 6.30
C VAL A 35 1.98 -19.48 7.36
N TYR A 36 2.76 -20.48 7.78
CA TYR A 36 2.34 -21.47 8.75
C TYR A 36 3.18 -21.42 10.03
N ALA A 37 2.56 -21.73 11.16
CA ALA A 37 3.22 -21.93 12.45
C ALA A 37 2.87 -23.31 13.05
N CYS A 38 3.64 -23.78 14.03
CA CYS A 38 3.23 -24.91 14.87
C CYS A 38 2.18 -24.46 15.90
N PRO A 39 1.39 -25.37 16.48
CA PRO A 39 0.33 -25.03 17.44
C PRO A 39 0.83 -24.16 18.60
N ASP A 40 1.97 -24.52 19.21
CA ASP A 40 2.59 -23.76 20.31
C ASP A 40 2.94 -22.29 19.97
N CYS A 41 3.12 -21.99 18.69
CA CYS A 41 3.56 -20.68 18.21
C CYS A 41 2.41 -19.87 17.60
N ALA A 42 1.26 -20.48 17.31
CA ALA A 42 0.17 -19.86 16.56
C ALA A 42 -0.40 -18.63 17.28
N ASP A 43 -0.62 -18.72 18.59
CA ASP A 43 -1.20 -17.65 19.41
C ASP A 43 -0.33 -16.39 19.54
N HIS A 44 0.92 -16.45 19.07
CA HIS A 44 1.80 -15.28 19.06
C HIS A 44 1.62 -14.42 17.82
N TYR A 45 0.85 -14.87 16.83
CA TYR A 45 0.51 -14.09 15.65
C TYR A 45 -0.80 -13.33 15.90
N PRO A 46 -0.95 -12.13 15.32
CA PRO A 46 -2.23 -11.43 15.37
C PRO A 46 -3.33 -12.28 14.71
N PRO A 47 -4.60 -12.11 15.13
CA PRO A 47 -5.73 -12.74 14.46
C PRO A 47 -5.75 -12.39 12.97
N MET A 48 -6.13 -13.34 12.12
CA MET A 48 -6.30 -13.04 10.70
C MET A 48 -7.44 -12.04 10.52
N THR A 49 -7.11 -10.86 10.02
CA THR A 49 -8.08 -9.84 9.60
C THR A 49 -8.49 -10.07 8.16
N ASP A 50 -9.77 -9.89 7.85
CA ASP A 50 -10.25 -9.89 6.47
C ASP A 50 -9.58 -8.74 5.70
N PRO A 51 -8.92 -8.99 4.56
CA PRO A 51 -8.34 -7.93 3.73
C PRO A 51 -9.34 -6.86 3.26
N LEU A 52 -10.64 -7.18 3.23
CA LEU A 52 -11.72 -6.26 2.88
C LEU A 52 -12.20 -5.44 4.09
N GLU A 53 -11.85 -5.83 5.31
CA GLU A 53 -12.08 -5.02 6.50
C GLU A 53 -11.06 -3.88 6.55
N LEU A 54 -11.52 -2.70 6.12
CA LEU A 54 -10.77 -1.47 6.30
C LEU A 54 -10.72 -1.13 7.80
N PRO A 55 -9.53 -1.12 8.45
CA PRO A 55 -9.43 -0.59 9.81
C PRO A 55 -9.96 0.84 9.80
N GLY A 56 -10.93 1.12 10.67
CA GLY A 56 -11.61 2.41 10.72
C GLY A 56 -10.61 3.56 10.68
N THR A 57 -10.84 4.53 9.79
CA THR A 57 -9.88 5.59 9.50
C THR A 57 -9.48 6.31 10.79
N PRO A 58 -8.23 6.20 11.27
CA PRO A 58 -7.77 7.14 12.28
C PRO A 58 -7.82 8.53 11.64
N ARG A 59 -8.39 9.52 12.33
CA ARG A 59 -8.34 10.92 11.91
C ARG A 59 -6.89 11.36 11.79
N ARG A 60 -6.28 11.17 10.61
CA ARG A 60 -4.93 11.62 10.32
C ARG A 60 -4.99 13.10 10.00
N ARG A 61 -4.39 13.90 10.89
CA ARG A 61 -3.90 15.24 10.55
C ARG A 61 -2.80 15.07 9.48
N SER A 62 -2.71 16.07 8.59
CA SER A 62 -1.82 16.23 7.42
C SER A 62 -0.68 15.20 7.28
N ARG A 63 -0.61 14.47 6.14
CA ARG A 63 0.46 13.47 5.92
C ARG A 63 1.66 14.00 5.14
N ILE A 64 1.53 15.10 4.38
CA ILE A 64 2.60 15.62 3.52
C ILE A 64 2.59 17.16 3.49
N THR A 65 3.80 17.71 3.54
CA THR A 65 4.12 19.11 3.26
C THR A 65 4.92 19.17 1.96
N LEU A 66 4.47 19.95 0.97
CA LEU A 66 5.17 20.18 -0.29
C LEU A 66 5.73 21.61 -0.32
N ARG A 67 6.95 21.81 -0.82
CA ARG A 67 7.45 23.13 -1.22
C ARG A 67 7.44 23.23 -2.72
N VAL A 68 6.80 24.28 -3.25
CA VAL A 68 6.55 24.42 -4.69
C VAL A 68 7.42 25.53 -5.25
N TYR A 69 8.29 25.18 -6.20
CA TYR A 69 9.14 26.14 -6.90
C TYR A 69 8.81 26.17 -8.39
N LYS A 70 8.98 27.34 -9.02
CA LYS A 70 9.08 27.45 -10.48
C LYS A 70 10.56 27.49 -10.86
N VAL A 71 10.98 26.64 -11.78
CA VAL A 71 12.37 26.59 -12.28
C VAL A 71 12.45 26.95 -13.76
N ASN A 72 13.60 27.46 -14.19
CA ASN A 72 13.93 27.66 -15.61
C ASN A 72 14.53 26.39 -16.24
N ALA A 73 14.92 26.48 -17.52
CA ALA A 73 15.49 25.34 -18.26
C ALA A 73 16.85 24.89 -17.71
N GLU A 74 17.58 25.79 -17.06
CA GLU A 74 18.87 25.54 -16.42
C GLU A 74 18.73 25.00 -14.98
N GLY A 75 17.50 24.86 -14.49
CA GLY A 75 17.19 24.35 -13.15
C GLY A 75 17.26 25.38 -12.03
N ALA A 76 17.48 26.66 -12.33
CA ALA A 76 17.46 27.74 -11.34
C ALA A 76 16.02 28.08 -10.92
N VAL A 77 15.81 28.26 -9.61
CA VAL A 77 14.51 28.68 -9.06
C VAL A 77 14.24 30.14 -9.43
N THR A 78 13.11 30.37 -10.08
CA THR A 78 12.63 31.68 -10.54
C THR A 78 11.49 32.22 -9.67
N GLU A 79 10.83 31.35 -8.89
CA GLU A 79 9.71 31.70 -8.02
C GLU A 79 9.57 30.64 -6.93
N ASP A 80 9.44 31.06 -5.67
CA ASP A 80 9.02 30.20 -4.57
C ASP A 80 7.54 30.45 -4.29
N ARG A 81 6.72 29.41 -4.43
CA ARG A 81 5.26 29.47 -4.21
C ARG A 81 4.86 29.01 -2.81
N GLY A 82 5.82 28.80 -1.93
CA GLY A 82 5.60 28.51 -0.53
C GLY A 82 5.21 27.05 -0.26
N GLU A 83 4.74 26.86 0.97
CA GLU A 83 4.43 25.57 1.55
C GLU A 83 2.96 25.18 1.31
N VAL A 84 2.74 23.97 0.80
CA VAL A 84 1.41 23.39 0.59
C VAL A 84 1.24 22.20 1.52
N GLU A 85 0.32 22.32 2.46
CA GLU A 85 -0.12 21.20 3.30
C GLU A 85 -1.18 20.37 2.58
N VAL A 86 -0.90 19.08 2.36
CA VAL A 86 -1.85 18.14 1.76
C VAL A 86 -2.49 17.29 2.85
N LEU A 87 -3.74 17.61 3.18
CA LEU A 87 -4.57 16.80 4.07
C LEU A 87 -5.01 15.51 3.37
N ALA A 88 -4.71 14.36 3.98
CA ALA A 88 -5.24 13.08 3.52
C ALA A 88 -6.74 13.00 3.88
N GLY A 89 -7.60 13.13 2.87
CA GLY A 89 -9.07 13.00 3.03
C GLY A 89 -9.91 14.06 2.32
N ALA A 90 -9.31 15.09 1.73
CA ALA A 90 -10.04 16.22 1.13
C ALA A 90 -10.41 16.03 -0.36
N ARG A 91 -10.42 14.79 -0.89
CA ARG A 91 -11.07 14.52 -2.19
C ARG A 91 -12.41 13.87 -1.94
N THR A 92 -13.44 14.71 -1.78
CA THR A 92 -14.86 14.32 -1.83
C THR A 92 -15.39 14.23 -3.26
N GLY A 93 -14.61 14.64 -4.27
CA GLY A 93 -14.94 14.48 -5.68
C GLY A 93 -14.42 13.16 -6.27
N PRO A 94 -15.06 12.62 -7.32
CA PRO A 94 -14.60 11.42 -8.00
C PRO A 94 -13.16 11.60 -8.51
N VAL A 95 -12.35 10.55 -8.37
CA VAL A 95 -10.99 10.53 -8.93
C VAL A 95 -11.11 10.76 -10.45
N PRO A 96 -10.36 11.72 -11.03
CA PRO A 96 -10.36 11.91 -12.48
C PRO A 96 -10.03 10.58 -13.16
N ARG A 97 -10.91 10.13 -14.07
CA ARG A 97 -10.78 8.85 -14.79
C ARG A 97 -9.67 8.85 -15.85
N THR A 98 -8.87 9.91 -15.91
CA THR A 98 -7.82 10.11 -16.91
C THR A 98 -6.46 10.13 -16.21
N SER A 99 -5.51 9.34 -16.71
CA SER A 99 -4.12 9.32 -16.23
C SER A 99 -3.38 10.63 -16.51
N ALA A 100 -3.90 11.48 -17.41
CA ALA A 100 -3.32 12.78 -17.74
C ALA A 100 -3.88 13.88 -16.82
N TYR A 101 -3.23 14.09 -15.67
CA TYR A 101 -3.42 15.31 -14.88
C TYR A 101 -2.07 15.99 -14.60
N PRO A 102 -1.95 17.31 -14.83
CA PRO A 102 -2.96 18.20 -15.44
C PRO A 102 -3.17 17.87 -16.93
N PRO A 103 -4.34 18.18 -17.50
CA PRO A 103 -4.57 17.98 -18.93
C PRO A 103 -3.55 18.79 -19.73
N CYS A 104 -3.02 18.18 -20.80
CA CYS A 104 -2.05 18.83 -21.67
C CYS A 104 -2.70 20.07 -22.33
N GLY A 105 -2.11 21.25 -22.10
CA GLY A 105 -2.61 22.52 -22.66
C GLY A 105 -2.13 22.83 -24.09
N CYS A 106 -1.43 21.91 -24.76
CA CYS A 106 -0.86 22.20 -26.07
C CYS A 106 -1.96 22.24 -27.17
N PRO A 107 -1.75 22.97 -28.28
CA PRO A 107 -2.72 23.05 -29.36
C PRO A 107 -3.10 21.68 -29.95
N HIS A 108 -2.15 20.76 -29.98
CA HIS A 108 -2.33 19.43 -30.57
C HIS A 108 -3.26 18.53 -29.76
N CYS A 109 -3.12 18.53 -28.43
CA CYS A 109 -3.96 17.75 -27.52
C CYS A 109 -5.35 18.37 -27.26
N ARG A 110 -5.59 19.61 -27.71
CA ARG A 110 -6.91 20.26 -27.62
C ARG A 110 -7.85 19.94 -28.79
N THR A 111 -7.32 19.38 -29.88
CA THR A 111 -8.05 19.13 -31.14
C THR A 111 -8.38 17.67 -31.42
N GLN A 112 -7.93 16.74 -30.58
CA GLN A 112 -8.35 15.34 -30.56
C GLN A 112 -9.43 15.12 -29.51
#